data_AF-A0AAV2SQ58-F1
#
_entry.id   AF-A0AAV2SQ58-F1
#
_cell.length_a   1.000
_cell.length_b   1.000
_cell.length_c   1.000
_cell.angle_alpha   90.00
_cell.angle_beta   90.00
_cell.angle_gamma   90.00
#
_symmetry.space_group_name_H-M   'P 1'
#
loop_
_entity.id
_entity.type
_entity.pdbx_description
1 polymer ?
#
loop_
_entity_poly.entity_id
_entity_poly.type
_entity_poly.pdbx_seq_one_letter_code
_entity_poly.pdbx_strand_id
1 'polypeptide(L)'
;RTFEQVVNYCNTFMNYIPLSFILGFYVSFVASRWWQQYMAIPWPDKILHAIALHVNGYDEKSRILRRTMVRYLNLSLVLILRSISSAVKKRFPTLEHLVEA
;
A
#
# COMPACT_ATOMS: atom_id res chain seq x y z
N ARG A 1 -13.43 32.65 40.62
CA ARG A 1 -12.74 33.74 39.91
C ARG A 1 -11.42 33.30 39.26
N THR A 2 -10.52 32.59 39.94
CA THR A 2 -9.27 32.10 39.32
C THR A 2 -9.51 31.16 38.14
N PHE A 3 -10.49 30.26 38.24
CA PHE A 3 -10.89 29.37 37.13
C PHE A 3 -11.38 30.15 35.90
N GLU A 4 -12.21 31.17 36.07
CA GLU A 4 -12.67 32.03 34.97
C GLU A 4 -11.53 32.76 34.28
N GLN A 5 -10.54 33.23 35.04
CA GLN A 5 -9.35 33.86 34.48
C GLN A 5 -8.54 32.89 33.62
N VAL A 6 -8.40 31.63 34.05
CA VAL A 6 -7.74 30.56 33.26
C VAL A 6 -8.52 30.24 32.00
N VAL A 7 -9.84 30.11 32.07
CA VAL A 7 -10.69 29.85 30.89
C VAL A 7 -10.57 30.99 29.86
N ASN A 8 -10.63 32.25 30.31
CA ASN A 8 -10.49 33.40 29.43
C ASN A 8 -9.09 33.50 28.80
N TYR A 9 -8.04 33.17 29.57
CA TYR A 9 -6.67 33.08 29.08
C TYR A 9 -6.56 32.00 27.99
N CYS A 10 -7.08 30.79 28.19
CA CYS A 10 -7.05 29.74 27.18
C CYS A 10 -7.87 30.10 25.92
N ASN A 11 -9.02 30.76 26.09
CA ASN A 11 -9.87 31.19 24.98
C ASN A 11 -9.18 32.24 24.10
N THR A 12 -8.29 33.05 24.66
CA THR A 12 -7.53 34.02 23.87
C THR A 12 -6.64 33.32 22.84
N PHE A 13 -6.02 32.18 23.19
CA PHE A 13 -5.11 31.44 22.30
C PHE A 13 -5.80 30.57 21.25
N MET A 14 -7.06 30.19 21.46
CA MET A 14 -7.80 29.29 20.54
C MET A 14 -7.92 29.86 19.11
N ASN A 15 -7.92 31.19 18.94
CA ASN A 15 -8.10 31.84 17.64
C ASN A 15 -6.78 32.30 16.99
N TYR A 16 -5.63 32.14 17.64
CA TYR A 16 -4.34 32.62 17.09
C TYR A 16 -3.81 31.77 15.94
N ILE A 17 -4.19 30.49 15.88
CA ILE A 17 -3.73 29.56 14.84
C ILE A 17 -4.94 29.10 14.03
N PRO A 18 -4.99 29.33 12.71
CA PRO A 18 -6.06 28.83 11.87
C PRO A 18 -5.88 27.31 11.68
N LEU A 19 -6.31 26.53 12.68
CA LEU A 19 -6.18 25.07 12.68
C LEU A 19 -6.80 24.45 11.44
N SER A 20 -7.95 24.96 10.99
CA SER A 20 -8.64 24.49 9.79
C SER A 20 -7.79 24.63 8.53
N PHE A 21 -6.97 25.68 8.44
CA PHE A 21 -6.07 25.90 7.30
C PHE A 21 -4.97 24.84 7.27
N ILE A 22 -4.25 24.67 8.40
CA ILE A 22 -3.17 23.67 8.52
C ILE A 22 -3.72 22.25 8.30
N LEU A 23 -4.88 21.95 8.88
CA LEU A 23 -5.55 20.68 8.70
C LEU A 23 -5.91 20.43 7.23
N GLY A 24 -6.37 21.45 6.51
CA GLY A 24 -6.66 21.38 5.08
C GLY A 24 -5.45 20.95 4.24
N PHE A 25 -4.27 21.55 4.49
CA PHE A 25 -3.03 21.14 3.81
C PHE A 25 -2.63 19.72 4.19
N TYR A 26 -2.65 19.41 5.48
CA TYR A 26 -2.26 18.09 5.98
C TYR A 26 -3.13 16.98 5.38
N VAL A 27 -4.45 17.13 5.43
CA VAL A 27 -5.39 16.14 4.89
C VAL A 27 -5.20 16.01 3.38
N SER A 28 -5.04 17.12 2.65
CA SER A 28 -4.81 17.08 1.20
C SER A 28 -3.51 16.34 0.85
N PHE A 29 -2.44 16.58 1.61
CA PHE A 29 -1.17 15.89 1.46
C PHE A 29 -1.27 14.38 1.75
N VAL A 30 -1.93 14.01 2.85
CA VAL A 30 -2.15 12.60 3.22
C VAL A 30 -3.00 11.89 2.16
N ALA A 31 -4.08 12.51 1.69
CA ALA A 31 -4.95 11.96 0.65
C ALA A 31 -4.19 11.75 -0.67
N SER A 32 -3.35 12.70 -1.06
CA SER A 32 -2.49 12.59 -2.25
C SER A 32 -1.53 11.40 -2.12
N ARG A 33 -0.83 11.28 -0.99
CA ARG A 33 0.08 10.15 -0.73
C ARG A 33 -0.63 8.81 -0.65
N TRP A 34 -1.85 8.77 -0.11
CA TRP A 34 -2.66 7.56 -0.07
C TRP A 34 -2.99 7.08 -1.48
N TRP A 35 -3.43 7.99 -2.35
CA TRP A 35 -3.75 7.63 -3.74
C TRP A 35 -2.52 7.21 -4.52
N GLN A 36 -1.39 7.91 -4.35
CA GLN A 36 -0.12 7.52 -4.96
C GLN A 36 0.32 6.12 -4.54
N GLN A 37 0.19 5.75 -3.26
CA GLN A 37 0.50 4.40 -2.78
C GLN A 37 -0.41 3.36 -3.42
N TYR A 38 -1.71 3.64 -3.54
CA TYR A 38 -2.65 2.72 -4.17
C TYR A 38 -2.33 2.51 -5.67
N MET A 39 -2.03 3.58 -6.40
CA MET A 39 -1.63 3.52 -7.81
C MET A 39 -0.27 2.85 -8.04
N ALA A 40 0.61 2.84 -7.02
CA ALA A 40 1.91 2.18 -7.10
C ALA A 40 1.86 0.65 -6.91
N ILE A 41 0.71 0.10 -6.47
CA ILE A 41 0.54 -1.36 -6.36
C ILE A 41 0.56 -1.95 -7.79
N PRO A 42 1.53 -2.83 -8.12
CA PRO A 42 1.66 -3.33 -9.48
C PRO A 42 0.61 -4.41 -9.76
N TRP A 43 -0.23 -4.16 -10.78
CA TRP A 43 -1.21 -5.12 -11.28
C TRP A 43 -0.59 -6.06 -12.31
N PRO A 44 -0.87 -7.38 -12.25
CA PRO A 44 -0.19 -8.36 -13.09
C PRO A 44 -0.65 -8.35 -14.55
N ASP A 45 -1.82 -7.77 -14.85
CA ASP A 45 -2.55 -7.90 -16.13
C ASP A 45 -1.68 -7.65 -17.37
N LYS A 46 -0.93 -6.55 -17.39
CA LYS A 46 -0.07 -6.19 -18.54
C LYS A 46 1.03 -7.22 -18.76
N ILE A 47 1.63 -7.72 -17.68
CA ILE A 47 2.71 -8.71 -17.74
C ILE A 47 2.14 -10.09 -18.11
N LEU A 48 0.96 -10.45 -17.58
CA LEU A 48 0.26 -11.68 -17.95
C LEU A 48 -0.03 -11.73 -19.46
N HIS A 49 -0.51 -10.61 -20.02
CA HIS A 49 -0.77 -10.51 -21.45
C HIS A 49 0.52 -10.65 -22.28
N ALA A 50 1.62 -10.03 -21.84
CA ALA A 50 2.92 -10.18 -22.47
C ALA A 50 3.44 -11.63 -22.42
N ILE A 51 3.33 -12.31 -21.28
CA ILE A 51 3.72 -13.72 -21.14
C ILE A 51 2.89 -14.60 -22.08
N ALA A 52 1.57 -14.37 -22.15
CA ALA A 52 0.68 -15.15 -23.01
C ALA A 52 1.00 -15.00 -24.50
N LEU A 53 1.37 -13.79 -24.95
CA LEU A 53 1.69 -13.51 -26.35
C LEU A 53 3.07 -14.01 -26.78
N HIS A 54 4.07 -13.94 -25.89
CA HIS A 54 5.46 -14.20 -26.26
C HIS A 54 5.93 -15.62 -25.91
N VAL A 55 5.30 -16.28 -24.92
CA VAL A 55 5.62 -17.67 -24.56
C VAL A 55 4.67 -18.62 -25.28
N ASN A 56 5.01 -18.89 -26.54
CA ASN A 56 4.27 -19.76 -27.43
C ASN A 56 4.42 -21.24 -27.06
N GLY A 57 3.44 -22.06 -27.44
CA GLY A 57 3.48 -23.52 -27.29
C GLY A 57 2.34 -24.06 -26.42
N TYR A 58 1.78 -25.19 -26.86
CA TYR A 58 0.68 -25.90 -26.20
C TYR A 58 1.16 -27.16 -25.46
N ASP A 59 2.46 -27.40 -25.46
CA ASP A 59 3.12 -28.49 -24.76
C ASP A 59 3.23 -28.20 -23.25
N GLU A 60 3.42 -29.27 -22.47
CA GLU A 60 3.49 -29.18 -21.01
C GLU A 60 4.67 -28.30 -20.54
N LYS A 61 5.79 -28.29 -21.25
CA LYS A 61 6.94 -27.45 -20.90
C LYS A 61 6.61 -25.97 -21.06
N SER A 62 6.00 -25.56 -22.17
CA SER A 62 5.54 -24.18 -22.38
C SER A 62 4.47 -23.76 -21.37
N ARG A 63 3.57 -24.68 -21.00
CA ARG A 63 2.57 -24.45 -19.93
C ARG A 63 3.23 -24.23 -18.57
N ILE A 64 4.18 -25.08 -18.19
CA ILE A 64 4.95 -24.94 -16.94
C ILE A 64 5.71 -23.61 -16.94
N LEU A 65 6.37 -23.25 -18.05
CA LEU A 65 7.11 -22.00 -18.16
C LEU A 65 6.23 -20.77 -17.90
N ARG A 66 5.06 -20.67 -18.56
CA ARG A 66 4.10 -19.58 -18.32
C ARG A 66 3.68 -19.52 -16.85
N ARG A 67 3.31 -20.66 -16.25
CA ARG A 67 2.89 -20.73 -14.83
C ARG A 67 4.01 -20.29 -13.89
N THR A 68 5.24 -20.72 -14.13
CA THR A 68 6.40 -20.38 -13.31
C THR A 68 6.71 -18.88 -13.37
N MET A 69 6.67 -18.27 -14.55
CA MET A 69 6.84 -16.81 -14.70
C MET A 69 5.80 -16.03 -13.90
N VAL A 70 4.53 -16.42 -13.99
CA VAL A 70 3.44 -15.78 -13.23
C VAL A 70 3.61 -15.98 -11.72
N ARG A 71 4.05 -17.17 -11.28
CA ARG A 71 4.34 -17.43 -9.87
C ARG A 71 5.48 -16.55 -9.35
N TYR A 72 6.55 -16.33 -10.12
CA TYR A 72 7.63 -15.43 -9.73
C TYR A 72 7.19 -13.97 -9.65
N LEU A 73 6.34 -13.52 -10.58
CA LEU A 73 5.73 -12.20 -10.50
C LEU A 73 4.91 -12.04 -9.21
N ASN A 74 4.01 -12.99 -8.93
CA ASN A 74 3.18 -12.95 -7.73
C ASN A 74 4.01 -13.02 -6.45
N LEU A 75 5.05 -13.85 -6.42
CA LEU A 75 5.97 -13.94 -5.28
C LEU A 75 6.66 -12.59 -5.01
N SER A 76 7.14 -11.92 -6.05
CA SER A 76 7.77 -10.60 -5.91
C SER A 76 6.82 -9.56 -5.29
N LEU A 77 5.55 -9.56 -5.71
CA LEU A 77 4.52 -8.69 -5.16
C LEU A 77 4.25 -9.00 -3.69
N VAL A 78 4.11 -10.27 -3.34
CA VAL A 78 3.85 -10.68 -1.95
C VAL A 78 5.03 -10.34 -1.03
N LEU A 79 6.28 -10.51 -1.48
CA LEU A 79 7.46 -10.15 -0.69
C LEU A 79 7.52 -8.66 -0.37
N ILE A 80 7.24 -7.80 -1.36
CA ILE A 80 7.18 -6.34 -1.15
C ILE A 80 6.03 -5.99 -0.23
N LEU A 81 4.82 -6.50 -0.49
CA LEU A 81 3.64 -6.23 0.33
C LEU A 81 3.81 -6.69 1.77
N ARG A 82 4.45 -7.85 2.00
CA ARG A 82 4.80 -8.34 3.34
C ARG A 82 5.70 -7.36 4.11
N SER A 83 6.56 -6.63 3.40
CA SER A 83 7.51 -5.70 4.01
C SER A 83 6.88 -4.36 4.42
N ILE A 84 5.81 -3.93 3.73
CA ILE A 84 5.18 -2.62 3.94
C ILE A 84 3.77 -2.70 4.56
N SER A 85 3.06 -3.83 4.41
CA SER A 85 1.70 -4.02 4.90
C SER A 85 1.68 -4.95 6.11
N SER A 86 1.21 -4.43 7.24
CA SER A 86 1.04 -5.21 8.47
C SER A 86 0.04 -6.36 8.29
N ALA A 87 -0.99 -6.19 7.46
CA ALA A 87 -1.97 -7.23 7.16
C ALA A 87 -1.33 -8.40 6.40
N VAL A 88 -0.51 -8.11 5.38
CA VAL A 88 0.19 -9.15 4.61
C VAL A 88 1.26 -9.81 5.46
N LYS A 89 1.98 -9.04 6.31
CA LYS A 89 2.93 -9.60 7.28
C LYS A 89 2.28 -10.53 8.30
N LYS A 90 1.05 -10.24 8.76
CA LYS A 90 0.30 -11.13 9.65
C LYS A 90 -0.13 -12.42 8.94
N ARG A 91 -0.48 -12.34 7.65
CA ARG A 91 -0.85 -13.51 6.84
C ARG A 91 0.36 -14.39 6.50
N PHE A 92 1.52 -13.77 6.25
CA PHE A 92 2.77 -14.46 5.95
C PHE A 92 3.88 -14.02 6.91
N PRO A 93 3.87 -14.46 8.19
CA PRO A 93 4.82 -14.00 9.20
C PRO A 93 6.27 -14.37 8.88
N THR A 94 6.50 -15.55 8.28
CA THR A 94 7.83 -16.04 7.92
C THR A 94 7.89 -16.44 6.44
N LEU A 95 9.08 -16.78 5.94
CA LEU A 95 9.24 -17.25 4.57
C LEU A 95 8.64 -18.66 4.40
N GLU A 96 8.65 -19.48 5.45
CA GLU A 96 8.04 -20.82 5.44
C GLU A 96 6.54 -20.73 5.14
N HIS A 97 5.84 -19.75 5.73
CA HIS A 97 4.42 -19.50 5.45
C HIS A 97 4.15 -19.13 3.98
N LEU A 98 5.15 -18.59 3.25
CA LEU A 98 5.03 -18.32 1.81
C LEU A 98 5.27 -19.58 0.97
N VAL A 99 6.08 -20.51 1.45
CA VAL A 99 6.36 -21.78 0.76
C VAL A 99 5.17 -22.73 0.91
N GLU A 100 4.50 -22.70 2.06
CA GLU A 100 3.34 -23.56 2.37
C GLU A 100 2.02 -23.12 1.71
N ALA A 101 1.90 -21.85 1.30
CA ALA A 101 0.67 -21.25 0.74
C ALA A 101 0.47 -21.52 -0.76
#